data_AF-A0A838WSB2-F1
#
_entry.id   AF-A0A838WSB2-F1
#
_cell.length_a   1.000
_cell.length_b   1.000
_cell.length_c   1.000
_cell.angle_alpha   90.00
_cell.angle_beta   90.00
_cell.angle_gamma   90.00
#
_symmetry.space_group_name_H-M   'P 1'
#
loop_
_entity.id
_entity.type
_entity.pdbx_description
1 polymer ?
#
loop_
_entity_poly.entity_id
_entity_poly.type
_entity_poly.pdbx_seq_one_letter_code
_entity_poly.pdbx_strand_id
1 'polypeptide(L)' 'GDDIIRVNSASVVIIELPNEGNDTVFSSINYNLASLPQIENLTLWGTEDINGIGNRRDNVITGNSGQNVLTGLQG' A
#
# COMPACT_ATOMS: atom_id res chain seq x y z
N GLY A 1 -9.35 -7.00 -10.58
CA GLY A 1 -8.63 -8.16 -11.13
C GLY A 1 -7.49 -8.38 -10.17
N ASP A 2 -6.31 -8.75 -10.65
CA ASP A 2 -5.10 -8.47 -9.85
C ASP A 2 -4.46 -7.23 -10.47
N ASP A 3 -4.62 -6.09 -9.81
CA ASP A 3 -4.26 -4.78 -10.34
C ASP A 3 -3.04 -4.17 -9.59
N ILE A 4 -2.24 -3.37 -10.32
CA ILE A 4 -1.13 -2.61 -9.74
C ILE A 4 -1.43 -1.12 -9.88
N ILE A 5 -1.70 -0.47 -8.74
CA ILE A 5 -1.95 0.97 -8.67
C ILE A 5 -0.68 1.71 -8.27
N ARG A 6 -0.19 2.59 -9.13
CA ARG A 6 1.01 3.41 -8.87
C ARG A 6 0.64 4.71 -8.18
N VAL A 7 1.26 4.98 -7.05
CA VAL A 7 1.05 6.20 -6.25
C VAL A 7 2.36 6.98 -6.15
N ASN A 8 2.37 8.19 -6.71
CA ASN A 8 3.49 9.12 -6.62
C ASN A 8 3.10 10.48 -6.01
N SER A 9 1.82 10.65 -5.67
CA SER A 9 1.29 11.85 -5.03
C SER A 9 0.04 11.51 -4.22
N ALA A 10 -0.31 12.36 -3.26
CA ALA A 10 -1.51 12.22 -2.45
C ALA A 10 -2.82 12.47 -3.22
N SER A 11 -2.75 12.91 -4.48
CA SER A 11 -3.92 13.17 -5.32
C SER A 11 -4.47 11.92 -6.02
N VAL A 12 -3.78 10.78 -5.91
CA VAL A 12 -4.27 9.51 -6.47
C VAL A 12 -5.45 9.02 -5.63
N VAL A 13 -6.59 8.85 -6.29
CA VAL A 13 -7.79 8.26 -5.70
C VAL A 13 -7.86 6.80 -6.10
N ILE A 14 -7.96 5.92 -5.11
CA ILE A 14 -8.11 4.46 -5.30
C ILE A 14 -9.52 4.07 -4.91
N ILE A 15 -10.19 3.35 -5.79
CA ILE A 15 -11.51 2.76 -5.56
C ILE A 15 -11.38 1.30 -5.94
N GLU A 16 -11.52 0.42 -4.95
CA GLU A 16 -11.52 -1.04 -5.13
C GLU A 16 -12.77 -1.60 -4.46
N LEU A 17 -13.45 -2.51 -5.15
CA LEU A 17 -14.64 -3.17 -4.65
C LEU A 17 -14.31 -4.56 -4.07
N PRO A 18 -15.18 -5.12 -3.21
CA PRO A 18 -14.96 -6.45 -2.67
C PRO A 18 -14.92 -7.53 -3.75
N ASN A 19 -14.00 -8.49 -3.59
CA ASN A 19 -13.81 -9.66 -4.45
C ASN A 19 -13.32 -9.34 -5.87
N GLU A 20 -12.61 -8.23 -6.05
CA GLU A 20 -12.04 -7.89 -7.36
C GLU A 20 -10.69 -8.57 -7.63
N GLY A 21 -9.99 -9.04 -6.60
CA GLY A 21 -8.84 -9.94 -6.71
C GLY A 21 -7.82 -9.66 -5.62
N ASN A 22 -6.53 -9.71 -5.98
CA ASN A 22 -5.41 -9.43 -5.07
C ASN A 22 -4.59 -8.25 -5.59
N ASP A 23 -4.82 -7.08 -4.98
CA ASP A 23 -4.41 -5.81 -5.54
C ASP A 23 -3.18 -5.23 -4.83
N THR A 24 -2.36 -4.50 -5.59
CA THR A 24 -1.10 -3.94 -5.11
C THR A 24 -1.03 -2.43 -5.29
N VAL A 25 -0.80 -1.72 -4.20
CA VAL A 25 -0.35 -0.33 -4.26
C VAL A 25 1.18 -0.28 -4.35
N PHE A 26 1.69 0.36 -5.39
CA PHE A 26 3.12 0.61 -5.61
C PHE A 26 3.45 2.11 -5.40
N SER A 27 3.96 2.47 -4.23
CA SER A 27 4.05 3.87 -3.77
C SER A 27 5.48 4.40 -3.71
N SER A 28 5.71 5.64 -4.20
CA SER A 28 6.94 6.41 -3.99
C SER A 28 6.83 7.49 -2.90
N ILE A 29 5.77 7.44 -2.10
CA ILE A 29 5.54 8.33 -0.96
C ILE A 29 5.02 7.53 0.23
N ASN A 30 4.99 8.17 1.41
CA ASN A 30 4.35 7.58 2.60
C ASN A 30 2.91 7.18 2.25
N TYR A 31 2.52 5.95 2.56
CA TYR A 31 1.20 5.46 2.19
C TYR A 31 0.50 4.70 3.30
N ASN A 32 -0.82 4.88 3.37
CA ASN A 32 -1.66 4.32 4.40
C ASN A 32 -2.87 3.62 3.75
N LEU A 33 -2.93 2.30 3.91
CA LEU A 33 -4.03 1.47 3.41
C LEU A 33 -5.24 1.45 4.34
N ALA A 34 -5.22 2.07 5.52
CA ALA A 34 -6.27 1.95 6.54
C ALA A 34 -7.69 2.25 6.01
N SER A 35 -7.82 3.14 5.02
CA SER A 35 -9.09 3.47 4.35
C SER A 35 -9.39 2.66 3.09
N LEU A 36 -8.49 1.76 2.69
CA LEU A 36 -8.56 0.92 1.49
C LEU A 36 -8.63 -0.56 1.90
N PRO A 37 -9.78 -1.04 2.39
CA PRO A 37 -9.92 -2.39 2.94
C PRO A 37 -9.94 -3.50 1.88
N GLN A 38 -9.84 -3.18 0.59
CA GLN A 38 -9.80 -4.15 -0.52
C GLN A 38 -8.41 -4.19 -1.19
N ILE A 39 -7.39 -3.61 -0.55
CA ILE A 39 -6.00 -3.72 -1.02
C ILE A 39 -5.27 -4.68 -0.10
N GLU A 40 -4.58 -5.65 -0.69
CA GLU A 40 -3.86 -6.70 0.01
C GLU A 40 -2.36 -6.40 0.11
N ASN A 41 -1.79 -5.66 -0.85
CA ASN A 41 -0.34 -5.41 -0.89
C ASN A 41 0.01 -3.93 -0.96
N LEU A 42 1.08 -3.57 -0.25
CA LEU A 42 1.76 -2.29 -0.38
C LEU A 42 3.24 -2.54 -0.67
N THR A 43 3.73 -2.05 -1.79
CA THR A 43 5.16 -2.03 -2.10
C THR A 43 5.64 -0.58 -2.18
N LEU A 44 6.64 -0.25 -1.38
CA LEU A 44 7.32 1.04 -1.40
C LEU A 44 8.51 0.97 -2.37
N TRP A 45 8.76 2.05 -3.10
CA TRP A 45 9.92 2.12 -4.01
C TRP A 45 10.65 3.45 -3.92
N GLY A 46 11.80 3.55 -4.60
CA GLY A 46 12.71 4.67 -4.48
C GLY A 46 13.72 4.49 -3.34
N THR A 47 14.45 5.55 -3.03
CA THR A 47 15.55 5.54 -2.05
C THR A 47 15.29 6.38 -0.81
N GLU A 48 14.17 7.12 -0.79
CA GLU A 48 13.78 7.98 0.33
C GLU A 48 13.26 7.15 1.52
N ASP A 49 13.25 7.77 2.70
CA ASP A 49 12.69 7.20 3.93
C ASP A 49 11.16 7.23 3.87
N ILE A 50 10.58 6.14 3.36
CA ILE A 50 9.13 6.01 3.13
C ILE A 50 8.52 5.02 4.12
N ASN A 51 7.38 5.36 4.69
CA ASN A 51 6.65 4.54 5.65
C ASN A 51 5.37 3.97 5.03
N GLY A 52 5.02 2.77 5.49
CA GLY A 52 3.84 2.03 5.03
C GLY A 52 2.96 1.64 6.21
N ILE A 53 1.66 1.89 6.08
CA ILE A 53 0.64 1.44 7.04
C ILE A 53 -0.34 0.52 6.32
N GLY A 54 -0.56 -0.67 6.88
CA GLY A 54 -1.54 -1.65 6.42
C GLY A 54 -2.99 -1.24 6.73
N ASN A 55 -3.89 -2.20 6.63
CA ASN A 55 -5.31 -2.08 6.93
C ASN A 55 -5.73 -3.19 7.91
N ARG A 56 -7.04 -3.45 7.99
CA ARG A 56 -7.63 -4.42 8.94
C ARG A 56 -7.67 -5.86 8.43
N ARG A 57 -7.00 -6.15 7.31
CA ARG A 57 -6.91 -7.48 6.69
C ARG A 57 -5.45 -7.88 6.62
N ASP A 58 -5.20 -9.13 6.27
CA ASP A 58 -3.87 -9.66 6.02
C ASP A 58 -3.21 -8.83 4.90
N ASN A 59 -2.10 -8.17 5.22
CA ASN A 59 -1.36 -7.37 4.25
C ASN A 59 0.06 -7.88 4.06
N VAL A 60 0.54 -7.81 2.81
CA VAL A 60 1.97 -7.90 2.52
C VAL A 60 2.49 -6.49 2.29
N ILE A 61 3.39 -6.03 3.18
CA ILE A 61 4.02 -4.72 3.07
C ILE A 61 5.51 -4.89 2.79
N THR A 62 5.94 -4.45 1.61
CA THR A 62 7.34 -4.47 1.18
C THR A 62 7.93 -3.06 1.24
N GLY A 63 9.02 -2.89 2.00
CA GLY A 63 9.77 -1.64 2.09
C GLY A 63 10.63 -1.33 0.86
N ASN A 64 11.23 -0.14 0.83
CA ASN A 64 12.21 0.26 -0.20
C ASN A 64 13.64 0.22 0.37
N SER A 65 14.62 0.83 -0.30
CA SER A 65 16.02 0.82 0.18
C SER A 65 16.33 1.90 1.24
N GLY A 66 15.37 2.75 1.59
CA GLY A 66 15.48 3.73 2.66
C GLY A 66 15.17 3.14 4.04
N GLN A 67 15.10 3.99 5.05
CA GLN A 67 14.70 3.59 6.40
C GLN A 67 13.18 3.58 6.51
N ASN A 68 12.56 2.41 6.35
CA ASN A 68 11.11 2.27 6.41
C ASN A 68 10.63 1.97 7.83
N VAL A 69 9.54 2.62 8.25
CA VAL A 69 8.66 2.15 9.32
C VAL A 69 7.44 1.50 8.67
N LEU A 70 7.28 0.19 8.89
CA LEU A 70 6.17 -0.60 8.37
C LEU A 70 5.26 -1.01 9.53
N THR A 71 3.98 -0.64 9.45
CA THR A 71 2.98 -0.97 10.47
C THR A 71 1.86 -1.80 9.85
N GLY A 72 1.70 -3.06 10.27
CA GLY A 72 0.65 -3.96 9.74
C GLY A 72 -0.77 -3.65 10.20
N LEU A 73 -0.95 -2.90 11.29
CA LEU A 73 -2.22 -2.71 12.00
C LEU A 73 -2.79 -4.00 12.62
N GLN A 74 -3.94 -4.49 12.13
CA GLN A 74 -4.74 -5.53 12.80
C GLN A 74 -4.67 -6.91 12.10
N GLY A 75 -4.12 -6.96 10.88
CA GLY A 75 -3.91 -8.19 10.11
C GLY A 75 -2.84 -9.09 10.70
#